data_AF-A0A2E0WW56-F1
#
_entry.id   AF-A0A2E0WW56-F1
#
_cell.length_a   1.000
_cell.length_b   1.000
_cell.length_c   1.000
_cell.angle_alpha   90.00
_cell.angle_beta   90.00
_cell.angle_gamma   90.00
#
_symmetry.space_group_name_H-M   'P 1'
#
loop_
_entity.id
_entity.type
_entity.pdbx_description
1 polymer ?
#
loop_
_entity_poly.entity_id
_entity_poly.type
_entity_poly.pdbx_seq_one_letter_code
_entity_poly.pdbx_strand_id
1 'polypeptide(L)'
;MFRSSLAFALLLSLPAASFAEPSFTATNLFGWTQTQLAGLPYFENYVPFTPAGATASFAPAARSNDVFVGSYDGYYGPYAARIDEGGQTNLPPLGIYYWSYTYWDGDDLHFSNGRVGFSHLLDVNTSGTAVGDSTLAGNGSSTSGYQAHAVISPGATDQWIDLTPGGSRSQAVGINNAGEIVGWQQDGGPTQGVRWRPDGTTTVLDNFGSSVTPAAINKFGRVVGDAVNVAQSYFNPRAFVSESGAATALLPLPSQGGVEYSSATAVNNSGWVAGSSWKAASPTERLASSWTRETTGQWTAYDVNELADGGDFIFQRTLAVNDEGHLLVQAKEDADFGQTALFWLAPDELLAPPPRPVGDYNDDAQVTGADFLTWQRSAGAPGPYPVHGNNADGNASGSIDGGDLVVWQSHFGASAASAAAAAVPEPAAAALAALATLAAGWQRRQNASPG
;
A
#
# COMPACT_ATOMS: atom_id res chain seq x y z
N MET A 1 16.02 53.02 41.73
CA MET A 1 15.14 51.94 42.24
C MET A 1 14.20 51.53 41.11
N PHE A 2 14.10 50.22 40.88
CA PHE A 2 13.63 49.54 39.68
C PHE A 2 12.22 49.95 39.20
N ARG A 3 12.05 50.15 37.89
CA ARG A 3 10.76 49.99 37.20
C ARG A 3 10.79 48.63 36.50
N SER A 4 9.89 47.75 36.92
CA SER A 4 9.68 46.42 36.37
C SER A 4 8.85 46.53 35.09
N SER A 5 9.37 46.05 33.96
CA SER A 5 8.62 45.85 32.73
C SER A 5 8.47 44.34 32.53
N LEU A 6 7.30 43.80 32.87
CA LEU A 6 6.90 42.45 32.46
C LEU A 6 6.65 42.49 30.94
N ALA A 7 7.50 41.83 30.16
CA ALA A 7 7.21 41.52 28.78
C ALA A 7 6.35 40.24 28.77
N PHE A 8 5.06 40.40 28.49
CA PHE A 8 4.16 39.28 28.24
C PHE A 8 4.46 38.75 26.84
N ALA A 9 5.16 37.62 26.75
CA ALA A 9 5.34 36.91 25.49
C ALA A 9 3.99 36.30 25.09
N LEU A 10 3.31 36.93 24.13
CA LEU A 10 2.14 36.37 23.48
C LEU A 10 2.61 35.21 22.60
N LEU A 11 2.64 33.98 23.14
CA LEU A 11 2.73 32.79 22.31
C LEU A 11 1.44 32.72 21.49
N LEU A 12 1.51 33.15 20.23
CA LEU A 12 0.53 32.73 19.23
C LEU A 12 0.68 31.22 19.07
N SER A 13 -0.24 30.45 19.63
CA SER A 13 -0.45 29.07 19.20
C SER A 13 -0.99 29.14 17.78
N LEU A 14 -0.10 28.95 16.79
CA LEU A 14 -0.53 28.62 15.45
C LEU A 14 -1.35 27.32 15.58
N PRO A 15 -2.59 27.25 15.03
CA PRO A 15 -3.29 25.99 14.98
C PRO A 15 -2.39 24.99 14.25
N ALA A 16 -2.22 23.79 14.81
CA ALA A 16 -1.60 22.70 14.09
C ALA A 16 -2.29 22.62 12.73
N ALA A 17 -1.53 22.64 11.64
CA ALA A 17 -2.09 22.52 10.30
C ALA A 17 -2.84 21.18 10.24
N SER A 18 -4.17 21.23 10.35
CA SER A 18 -5.02 20.10 10.02
C SER A 18 -4.79 19.83 8.55
N PHE A 19 -4.52 18.57 8.19
CA PHE A 19 -4.51 18.16 6.79
C PHE A 19 -5.86 18.57 6.20
N ALA A 20 -5.87 19.41 5.16
CA ALA A 20 -7.11 19.70 4.45
C ALA A 20 -7.66 18.36 3.94
N GLU A 21 -8.98 18.16 4.02
CA GLU A 21 -9.58 16.94 3.48
C GLU A 21 -9.21 16.82 2.00
N PRO A 22 -8.74 15.65 1.55
CA PRO A 22 -8.33 15.48 0.17
C PRO A 22 -9.55 15.54 -0.74
N SER A 23 -9.44 16.23 -1.88
CA SER A 23 -10.47 16.24 -2.92
C SER A 23 -9.92 15.65 -4.22
N PHE A 24 -10.81 15.05 -5.01
CA PHE A 24 -10.41 14.38 -6.25
C PHE A 24 -11.32 14.70 -7.43
N THR A 25 -10.70 14.76 -8.60
CA THR A 25 -11.35 14.67 -9.88
C THR A 25 -11.54 13.21 -10.28
N ALA A 26 -12.79 12.78 -10.43
CA ALA A 26 -13.14 11.42 -10.81
C ALA A 26 -13.23 11.23 -12.32
N THR A 27 -12.57 10.19 -12.85
CA THR A 27 -12.62 9.81 -14.27
C THR A 27 -13.10 8.38 -14.41
N ASN A 28 -14.24 8.17 -15.07
CA ASN A 28 -14.75 6.84 -15.40
C ASN A 28 -13.89 6.22 -16.52
N LEU A 29 -13.33 5.04 -16.25
CA LEU A 29 -12.48 4.30 -17.18
C LEU A 29 -13.25 3.34 -18.09
N PHE A 30 -14.58 3.30 -17.98
CA PHE A 30 -15.41 2.46 -18.83
C PHE A 30 -15.19 2.78 -20.32
N GLY A 31 -14.92 1.74 -21.11
CA GLY A 31 -14.64 1.86 -22.54
C GLY A 31 -13.24 2.34 -22.90
N TRP A 32 -12.34 2.55 -21.93
CA TRP A 32 -10.94 2.86 -22.21
C TRP A 32 -10.25 1.69 -22.91
N THR A 33 -9.41 2.02 -23.90
CA THR A 33 -8.54 1.06 -24.59
C THR A 33 -7.34 0.65 -23.73
N GLN A 34 -6.70 -0.47 -24.07
CA GLN A 34 -5.47 -0.93 -23.41
C GLN A 34 -4.38 0.14 -23.40
N THR A 35 -4.23 0.91 -24.48
CA THR A 35 -3.27 2.02 -24.56
C THR A 35 -3.61 3.16 -23.59
N GLN A 36 -4.89 3.48 -23.42
CA GLN A 36 -5.31 4.51 -22.46
C GLN A 36 -5.10 4.04 -21.02
N LEU A 37 -5.42 2.77 -20.72
CA LEU A 37 -5.21 2.17 -19.40
C LEU A 37 -3.72 2.08 -19.05
N ALA A 38 -2.86 1.77 -20.03
CA ALA A 38 -1.41 1.79 -19.87
C ALA A 38 -0.85 3.21 -19.63
N GLY A 39 -1.60 4.25 -20.00
CA GLY A 39 -1.26 5.66 -19.75
C GLY A 39 -1.70 6.20 -18.38
N LEU A 40 -2.33 5.38 -17.53
CA LEU A 40 -2.63 5.76 -16.15
C LEU A 40 -1.34 5.98 -15.34
N PRO A 41 -1.41 6.74 -14.23
CA PRO A 41 -0.32 6.83 -13.27
C PRO A 41 0.17 5.45 -12.82
N TYR A 42 1.39 5.42 -12.30
CA TYR A 42 1.97 4.17 -11.84
C TYR A 42 1.22 3.63 -10.61
N PHE A 43 0.83 2.36 -10.64
CA PHE A 43 0.22 1.63 -9.52
C PHE A 43 0.93 0.29 -9.42
N GLU A 44 1.45 -0.04 -8.24
CA GLU A 44 2.24 -1.24 -8.00
C GLU A 44 1.35 -2.49 -7.97
N ASN A 45 0.31 -2.48 -7.14
CA ASN A 45 -0.53 -3.65 -6.84
C ASN A 45 -1.85 -3.70 -7.63
N TYR A 46 -1.93 -2.97 -8.75
CA TYR A 46 -3.09 -3.03 -9.64
C TYR A 46 -2.73 -2.59 -11.06
N VAL A 47 -2.80 -3.54 -12.00
CA VAL A 47 -2.46 -3.31 -13.40
C VAL A 47 -3.73 -3.50 -14.26
N PRO A 48 -4.42 -2.42 -14.67
CA PRO A 48 -5.69 -2.51 -15.38
C PRO A 48 -5.56 -2.82 -16.87
N PHE A 49 -4.39 -3.27 -17.33
CA PHE A 49 -4.11 -3.52 -18.74
C PHE A 49 -3.27 -4.78 -18.91
N THR A 50 -3.31 -5.38 -20.10
CA THR A 50 -2.46 -6.51 -20.47
C THR A 50 -1.11 -5.98 -20.95
N PRO A 51 0.01 -6.32 -20.27
CA PRO A 51 1.34 -5.86 -20.70
C PRO A 51 1.76 -6.50 -22.03
N ALA A 52 2.62 -5.81 -22.77
CA ALA A 52 3.15 -6.32 -24.02
C ALA A 52 3.96 -7.61 -23.78
N GLY A 53 3.78 -8.61 -24.64
CA GLY A 53 4.42 -9.93 -24.50
C GLY A 53 3.62 -10.96 -23.71
N ALA A 54 2.55 -10.55 -23.02
CA ALA A 54 1.68 -11.46 -22.28
C ALA A 54 0.74 -12.25 -23.20
N THR A 55 0.38 -13.46 -22.76
CA THR A 55 -0.68 -14.26 -23.37
C THR A 55 -2.06 -13.65 -23.12
N ALA A 56 -3.04 -14.04 -23.93
CA ALA A 56 -4.40 -13.51 -23.82
C ALA A 56 -5.10 -13.83 -22.49
N SER A 57 -4.66 -14.88 -21.78
CA SER A 57 -5.20 -15.28 -20.47
C SER A 57 -4.40 -14.72 -19.29
N PHE A 58 -3.34 -13.95 -19.52
CA PHE A 58 -2.55 -13.38 -18.45
C PHE A 58 -3.33 -12.30 -17.70
N ALA A 59 -3.54 -12.54 -16.41
CA ALA A 59 -4.11 -11.62 -15.46
C ALA A 59 -2.98 -11.08 -14.58
N PRO A 60 -2.56 -9.81 -14.76
CA PRO A 60 -1.52 -9.22 -13.93
C PRO A 60 -2.02 -8.99 -12.49
N ALA A 61 -1.15 -9.22 -11.52
CA ALA A 61 -1.37 -8.96 -10.11
C ALA A 61 -0.63 -7.68 -9.67
N ALA A 62 0.65 -7.58 -10.03
CA ALA A 62 1.50 -6.47 -9.64
C ALA A 62 2.53 -6.13 -10.72
N ARG A 63 3.16 -4.97 -10.59
CA ARG A 63 4.31 -4.57 -11.40
C ARG A 63 5.36 -3.86 -10.57
N SER A 64 6.62 -4.05 -10.98
CA SER A 64 7.76 -3.25 -10.56
C SER A 64 8.54 -2.84 -11.79
N ASN A 65 8.56 -1.53 -12.08
CA ASN A 65 9.11 -1.00 -13.33
C ASN A 65 8.43 -1.68 -14.55
N ASP A 66 9.24 -2.22 -15.47
CA ASP A 66 8.77 -2.96 -16.66
C ASP A 66 8.57 -4.46 -16.41
N VAL A 67 8.70 -4.91 -15.16
CA VAL A 67 8.43 -6.31 -14.77
C VAL A 67 7.00 -6.41 -14.28
N PHE A 68 6.23 -7.30 -14.90
CA PHE A 68 4.85 -7.60 -14.50
C PHE A 68 4.79 -9.03 -13.99
N VAL A 69 4.00 -9.26 -12.94
CA VAL A 69 3.75 -10.61 -12.42
C VAL A 69 2.26 -10.85 -12.29
N GLY A 70 1.88 -12.11 -12.37
CA GLY A 70 0.49 -12.50 -12.25
C GLY A 70 0.28 -13.97 -12.51
N SER A 71 -0.88 -14.29 -13.07
CA SER A 71 -1.26 -15.66 -13.40
C SER A 71 -1.86 -15.76 -14.79
N TYR A 72 -1.87 -16.95 -15.34
CA TYR A 72 -2.52 -17.27 -16.61
C TYR A 72 -3.24 -18.62 -16.52
N ASP A 73 -4.13 -18.88 -17.47
CA ASP A 73 -4.85 -20.17 -17.54
C ASP A 73 -3.88 -21.34 -17.72
N GLY A 74 -3.68 -22.11 -16.66
CA GLY A 74 -2.91 -23.35 -16.66
C GLY A 74 -3.81 -24.58 -16.82
N TYR A 75 -3.17 -25.75 -16.96
CA TYR A 75 -3.87 -26.99 -17.31
C TYR A 75 -4.72 -27.58 -16.16
N TYR A 76 -4.28 -27.39 -14.91
CA TYR A 76 -4.96 -27.91 -13.70
C TYR A 76 -5.47 -26.81 -12.75
N GLY A 77 -5.34 -25.55 -13.17
CA GLY A 77 -5.55 -24.36 -12.36
C GLY A 77 -4.72 -23.20 -12.92
N PRO A 78 -4.86 -21.98 -12.38
CA PRO A 78 -4.03 -20.84 -12.77
C PRO A 78 -2.56 -21.10 -12.46
N TYR A 79 -1.68 -20.80 -13.40
CA TYR A 79 -0.22 -20.88 -13.21
C TYR A 79 0.37 -19.49 -13.19
N ALA A 80 1.42 -19.30 -12.41
CA ALA A 80 2.07 -18.01 -12.34
C ALA A 80 2.86 -17.73 -13.61
N ALA A 81 2.95 -16.46 -13.95
CA ALA A 81 3.86 -15.99 -14.98
C ALA A 81 4.42 -14.62 -14.61
N ARG A 82 5.57 -14.33 -15.19
CA ARG A 82 6.17 -13.00 -15.20
C ARG A 82 6.37 -12.54 -16.63
N ILE A 83 6.31 -11.24 -16.83
CA ILE A 83 6.59 -10.57 -18.09
C ILE A 83 7.77 -9.64 -17.86
N ASP A 84 8.85 -9.88 -18.60
CA ASP A 84 10.06 -9.07 -18.63
C ASP A 84 10.66 -9.07 -20.03
N GLU A 85 11.37 -7.99 -20.39
CA GLU A 85 12.00 -7.83 -21.71
C GLU A 85 11.05 -8.06 -22.92
N GLY A 86 9.74 -7.92 -22.71
CA GLY A 86 8.69 -8.14 -23.71
C GLY A 86 8.31 -9.61 -23.95
N GLY A 87 8.74 -10.54 -23.09
CA GLY A 87 8.41 -11.96 -23.15
C GLY A 87 7.71 -12.46 -21.89
N GLN A 88 6.89 -13.52 -22.03
CA GLN A 88 6.26 -14.19 -20.90
C GLN A 88 7.05 -15.43 -20.49
N THR A 89 7.40 -15.50 -19.20
CA THR A 89 7.99 -16.67 -18.57
C THR A 89 6.98 -17.32 -17.63
N ASN A 90 6.69 -18.59 -17.90
CA ASN A 90 5.70 -19.37 -17.16
C ASN A 90 6.36 -20.16 -16.03
N LEU A 91 5.75 -20.10 -14.85
CA LEU A 91 6.25 -20.73 -13.64
C LEU A 91 5.22 -21.77 -13.15
N PRO A 92 5.28 -23.03 -13.64
CA PRO A 92 4.35 -24.08 -13.24
C PRO A 92 4.46 -24.39 -11.74
N PRO A 93 3.47 -25.02 -11.11
CA PRO A 93 3.49 -25.29 -9.67
C PRO A 93 4.66 -26.18 -9.23
N LEU A 94 5.11 -26.01 -7.99
CA LEU A 94 6.12 -26.86 -7.32
C LEU A 94 5.75 -28.34 -7.37
N GLY A 95 4.46 -28.65 -7.33
CA GLY A 95 3.96 -29.99 -7.61
C GLY A 95 2.46 -30.05 -7.83
N ILE A 96 2.00 -31.25 -8.17
CA ILE A 96 0.58 -31.55 -8.40
C ILE A 96 0.08 -32.41 -7.26
N TYR A 97 -1.07 -32.02 -6.70
CA TYR A 97 -1.78 -32.81 -5.70
C TYR A 97 -2.82 -33.69 -6.37
N TYR A 98 -2.80 -34.99 -6.09
CA TYR A 98 -3.75 -35.97 -6.60
C TYR A 98 -4.74 -36.36 -5.52
N TRP A 99 -5.99 -36.55 -5.87
CA TRP A 99 -6.98 -37.06 -4.92
C TRP A 99 -7.79 -38.18 -5.53
N SER A 100 -8.21 -39.10 -4.68
CA SER A 100 -9.15 -40.15 -5.04
C SER A 100 -9.94 -40.61 -3.83
N TYR A 101 -11.21 -40.92 -4.03
CA TYR A 101 -12.02 -41.59 -3.02
C TYR A 101 -12.97 -42.60 -3.67
N THR A 102 -13.42 -43.52 -2.83
CA THR A 102 -14.40 -44.52 -3.21
C THR A 102 -15.59 -44.37 -2.27
N TYR A 103 -16.81 -44.41 -2.81
CA TYR A 103 -18.01 -44.39 -1.98
C TYR A 103 -19.04 -45.40 -2.50
N TRP A 104 -19.92 -45.85 -1.61
CA TRP A 104 -21.02 -46.76 -1.90
C TRP A 104 -22.33 -45.96 -1.78
N ASP A 105 -23.18 -45.98 -2.79
CA ASP A 105 -24.46 -45.25 -2.77
C ASP A 105 -25.66 -46.11 -2.34
N GLY A 106 -25.44 -47.42 -2.18
CA GLY A 106 -26.49 -48.39 -1.87
C GLY A 106 -26.56 -49.51 -2.89
N ASP A 107 -26.24 -49.20 -4.15
CA ASP A 107 -26.39 -50.08 -5.30
C ASP A 107 -25.04 -50.56 -5.84
N ASP A 108 -24.06 -49.66 -5.93
CA ASP A 108 -22.72 -49.98 -6.41
C ASP A 108 -21.62 -49.09 -5.81
N LEU A 109 -20.38 -49.43 -6.19
CA LEU A 109 -19.17 -48.77 -5.72
C LEU A 109 -18.70 -47.75 -6.76
N HIS A 110 -18.73 -46.48 -6.39
CA HIS A 110 -18.24 -45.38 -7.22
C HIS A 110 -16.78 -45.06 -6.88
N PHE A 111 -15.99 -44.76 -7.92
CA PHE A 111 -14.63 -44.26 -7.77
C PHE A 111 -14.51 -42.88 -8.42
N SER A 112 -14.01 -41.91 -7.65
CA SER A 112 -13.77 -40.56 -8.13
C SER A 112 -12.31 -40.18 -7.90
N ASN A 113 -11.72 -39.50 -8.86
CA ASN A 113 -10.35 -38.98 -8.74
C ASN A 113 -10.22 -37.62 -9.44
N GLY A 114 -9.11 -36.94 -9.15
CA GLY A 114 -8.76 -35.71 -9.80
C GLY A 114 -7.40 -35.18 -9.37
N ARG A 115 -7.09 -33.96 -9.80
CA ARG A 115 -5.81 -33.29 -9.57
C ARG A 115 -6.03 -31.82 -9.29
N VAL A 116 -5.13 -31.23 -8.51
CA VAL A 116 -5.05 -29.79 -8.26
C VAL A 116 -3.61 -29.36 -8.50
N GLY A 117 -3.42 -28.31 -9.28
CA GLY A 117 -2.12 -27.69 -9.46
C GLY A 117 -2.32 -26.23 -9.81
N PHE A 118 -1.78 -25.34 -9.00
CA PHE A 118 -1.77 -23.91 -9.25
C PHE A 118 -0.51 -23.26 -8.68
N SER A 119 -0.14 -22.13 -9.27
CA SER A 119 0.86 -21.22 -8.76
C SER A 119 0.41 -19.78 -9.03
N HIS A 120 0.76 -18.87 -8.15
CA HIS A 120 0.50 -17.45 -8.30
C HIS A 120 1.76 -16.65 -8.01
N LEU A 121 1.95 -15.55 -8.74
CA LEU A 121 2.79 -14.44 -8.30
C LEU A 121 1.87 -13.26 -8.01
N LEU A 122 1.96 -12.73 -6.79
CA LEU A 122 1.07 -11.71 -6.27
C LEU A 122 1.76 -10.35 -6.15
N ASP A 123 3.07 -10.33 -5.96
CA ASP A 123 3.85 -9.10 -5.84
C ASP A 123 5.29 -9.28 -6.33
N VAL A 124 5.95 -8.19 -6.69
CA VAL A 124 7.31 -8.14 -7.21
C VAL A 124 8.02 -6.85 -6.80
N ASN A 125 9.26 -6.96 -6.35
CA ASN A 125 10.06 -5.79 -5.99
C ASN A 125 10.96 -5.33 -7.14
N THR A 126 11.67 -4.20 -6.94
CA THR A 126 12.54 -3.59 -7.95
C THR A 126 13.73 -4.44 -8.39
N SER A 127 14.10 -5.47 -7.61
CA SER A 127 15.13 -6.45 -8.02
C SER A 127 14.59 -7.54 -8.95
N GLY A 128 13.29 -7.52 -9.26
CA GLY A 128 12.59 -8.56 -9.99
C GLY A 128 12.29 -9.80 -9.15
N THR A 129 12.50 -9.74 -7.83
CA THR A 129 12.16 -10.84 -6.93
C THR A 129 10.65 -10.80 -6.69
N ALA A 130 9.99 -11.90 -7.03
CA ALA A 130 8.54 -12.01 -6.94
C ALA A 130 8.12 -13.04 -5.89
N VAL A 131 6.94 -12.84 -5.31
CA VAL A 131 6.39 -13.71 -4.26
C VAL A 131 4.96 -14.13 -4.56
N GLY A 132 4.54 -15.24 -3.97
CA GLY A 132 3.19 -15.74 -4.12
C GLY A 132 2.99 -17.07 -3.41
N ASP A 133 2.28 -17.99 -4.06
CA ASP A 133 2.03 -19.34 -3.55
C ASP A 133 2.10 -20.41 -4.65
N SER A 134 2.35 -21.64 -4.22
CA SER A 134 2.35 -22.79 -5.13
C SER A 134 1.86 -24.06 -4.45
N THR A 135 1.10 -24.86 -5.20
CA THR A 135 0.69 -26.21 -4.78
C THR A 135 1.91 -27.12 -4.65
N LEU A 136 1.94 -27.95 -3.60
CA LEU A 136 2.95 -28.99 -3.44
C LEU A 136 2.50 -30.33 -4.03
N ALA A 137 3.48 -31.17 -4.37
CA ALA A 137 3.21 -32.56 -4.74
C ALA A 137 2.63 -33.31 -3.53
N GLY A 138 1.56 -34.06 -3.75
CA GLY A 138 0.94 -34.83 -2.66
C GLY A 138 -0.24 -35.66 -3.13
N ASN A 139 -0.74 -36.52 -2.26
CA ASN A 139 -1.92 -37.35 -2.53
C ASN A 139 -2.88 -37.31 -1.34
N GLY A 140 -4.19 -37.43 -1.58
CA GLY A 140 -5.17 -37.60 -0.50
C GLY A 140 -6.56 -38.05 -0.97
N SER A 141 -7.56 -37.90 -0.11
CA SER A 141 -8.92 -38.44 -0.34
C SER A 141 -9.96 -37.39 -0.70
N SER A 142 -9.58 -36.11 -0.86
CA SER A 142 -10.48 -35.03 -1.27
C SER A 142 -9.74 -33.98 -2.08
N THR A 143 -10.50 -33.21 -2.86
CA THR A 143 -10.04 -32.00 -3.56
C THR A 143 -9.48 -30.94 -2.62
N SER A 144 -9.91 -30.90 -1.36
CA SER A 144 -9.51 -29.89 -0.37
C SER A 144 -8.23 -30.22 0.41
N GLY A 145 -7.69 -31.43 0.23
CA GLY A 145 -6.51 -31.89 0.99
C GLY A 145 -5.15 -31.41 0.45
N TYR A 146 -5.12 -30.58 -0.59
CA TYR A 146 -3.86 -30.04 -1.10
C TYR A 146 -3.18 -29.12 -0.08
N GLN A 147 -1.85 -29.10 -0.12
CA GLN A 147 -1.03 -28.11 0.56
C GLN A 147 -0.55 -27.09 -0.46
N ALA A 148 -0.52 -25.82 -0.06
CA ALA A 148 0.05 -24.74 -0.85
C ALA A 148 0.97 -23.92 0.07
N HIS A 149 2.17 -23.62 -0.41
CA HIS A 149 3.17 -22.90 0.35
C HIS A 149 3.44 -21.54 -0.28
N ALA A 150 3.79 -20.59 0.58
CA ALA A 150 4.39 -19.33 0.20
C ALA A 150 5.68 -19.61 -0.57
N VAL A 151 5.87 -18.92 -1.68
CA VAL A 151 7.05 -19.09 -2.54
C VAL A 151 7.67 -17.75 -2.87
N ILE A 152 8.97 -17.80 -3.14
CA ILE A 152 9.75 -16.70 -3.71
C ILE A 152 10.38 -17.16 -5.02
N SER A 153 10.37 -16.28 -6.02
CA SER A 153 11.01 -16.47 -7.32
C SER A 153 12.05 -15.35 -7.49
N PRO A 154 13.35 -15.63 -7.32
CA PRO A 154 14.39 -14.63 -7.53
C PRO A 154 14.43 -14.20 -9.00
N GLY A 155 14.54 -12.90 -9.27
CA GLY A 155 14.44 -12.36 -10.62
C GLY A 155 15.43 -12.92 -11.65
N ALA A 156 16.53 -13.53 -11.21
CA ALA A 156 17.58 -14.11 -12.07
C ALA A 156 17.43 -15.62 -12.35
N THR A 157 16.51 -16.31 -11.67
CA THR A 157 16.33 -17.74 -11.76
C THR A 157 14.85 -18.05 -11.81
N ASP A 158 14.33 -18.57 -12.92
CA ASP A 158 12.92 -18.95 -13.11
C ASP A 158 12.55 -20.20 -12.27
N GLN A 159 12.92 -20.19 -11.00
CA GLN A 159 12.80 -21.28 -10.06
C GLN A 159 12.07 -20.81 -8.81
N TRP A 160 11.15 -21.65 -8.37
CA TRP A 160 10.50 -21.49 -7.08
C TRP A 160 11.43 -21.90 -5.95
N ILE A 161 11.44 -21.09 -4.91
CA ILE A 161 11.96 -21.45 -3.60
C ILE A 161 10.78 -21.46 -2.64
N ASP A 162 10.56 -22.60 -1.98
CA ASP A 162 9.57 -22.74 -0.91
C ASP A 162 10.03 -21.93 0.32
N LEU A 163 9.23 -20.92 0.71
CA LEU A 163 9.50 -20.08 1.88
C LEU A 163 9.12 -20.76 3.20
N THR A 164 8.33 -21.84 3.15
CA THR A 164 7.89 -22.58 4.33
C THR A 164 8.10 -24.09 4.21
N PRO A 165 9.34 -24.59 3.96
CA PRO A 165 9.57 -26.02 3.80
C PRO A 165 9.19 -26.80 5.06
N GLY A 166 8.30 -27.79 4.89
CA GLY A 166 7.77 -28.59 6.01
C GLY A 166 6.86 -27.82 6.97
N GLY A 167 6.50 -26.57 6.62
CA GLY A 167 5.52 -25.76 7.31
C GLY A 167 4.09 -26.08 6.88
N SER A 168 3.18 -25.25 7.35
CA SER A 168 1.75 -25.37 7.06
C SER A 168 1.35 -24.55 5.84
N ARG A 169 0.09 -24.69 5.42
CA ARG A 169 -0.45 -23.93 4.29
C ARG A 169 -0.18 -22.44 4.46
N SER A 170 0.41 -21.82 3.45
CA SER A 170 0.86 -20.44 3.52
C SER A 170 0.80 -19.76 2.14
N GLN A 171 0.82 -18.44 2.14
CA GLN A 171 0.89 -17.60 0.93
C GLN A 171 1.66 -16.32 1.27
N ALA A 172 2.58 -15.93 0.40
CA ALA A 172 3.19 -14.60 0.43
C ALA A 172 2.35 -13.67 -0.46
N VAL A 173 1.96 -12.52 0.07
CA VAL A 173 1.05 -11.57 -0.61
C VAL A 173 1.72 -10.27 -1.00
N GLY A 174 2.84 -9.92 -0.38
CA GLY A 174 3.54 -8.67 -0.66
C GLY A 174 5.03 -8.75 -0.33
N ILE A 175 5.84 -8.00 -1.07
CA ILE A 175 7.29 -7.88 -0.89
C ILE A 175 7.72 -6.43 -1.08
N ASN A 176 8.55 -5.91 -0.19
CA ASN A 176 9.14 -4.59 -0.37
C ASN A 176 10.54 -4.65 -0.99
N ASN A 177 11.09 -3.48 -1.34
CA ASN A 177 12.43 -3.35 -1.94
C ASN A 177 13.57 -3.72 -0.98
N ALA A 178 13.32 -3.78 0.33
CA ALA A 178 14.28 -4.33 1.28
C ALA A 178 14.28 -5.87 1.32
N GLY A 179 13.36 -6.53 0.60
CA GLY A 179 13.18 -7.97 0.59
C GLY A 179 12.40 -8.50 1.79
N GLU A 180 11.73 -7.63 2.57
CA GLU A 180 10.76 -8.10 3.55
C GLU A 180 9.50 -8.56 2.85
N ILE A 181 9.02 -9.74 3.23
CA ILE A 181 7.86 -10.39 2.65
C ILE A 181 6.79 -10.48 3.72
N VAL A 182 5.53 -10.26 3.35
CA VAL A 182 4.38 -10.49 4.21
C VAL A 182 3.42 -11.46 3.58
N GLY A 183 2.62 -12.10 4.42
CA GLY A 183 1.65 -13.07 3.99
C GLY A 183 0.98 -13.72 5.18
N TRP A 184 0.46 -14.92 4.97
CA TRP A 184 -0.23 -15.65 6.01
C TRP A 184 0.16 -17.12 6.01
N GLN A 185 -0.03 -17.76 7.16
CA GLN A 185 0.09 -19.20 7.34
C GLN A 185 -1.11 -19.73 8.14
N GLN A 186 -1.42 -21.01 7.98
CA GLN A 186 -2.49 -21.68 8.72
C GLN A 186 -2.08 -23.11 9.07
N ASP A 187 -1.96 -23.40 10.36
CA ASP A 187 -1.64 -24.73 10.90
C ASP A 187 -2.77 -25.33 11.74
N GLY A 188 -3.98 -25.40 11.17
CA GLY A 188 -5.17 -25.78 11.94
C GLY A 188 -5.57 -24.71 12.96
N GLY A 189 -6.70 -24.04 12.72
CA GLY A 189 -7.17 -22.93 13.55
C GLY A 189 -7.13 -21.59 12.81
N PRO A 190 -7.06 -20.46 13.53
CA PRO A 190 -7.05 -19.12 12.94
C PRO A 190 -5.88 -18.93 11.97
N THR A 191 -6.11 -18.14 10.92
CA THR A 191 -5.05 -17.72 10.00
C THR A 191 -4.13 -16.73 10.69
N GLN A 192 -2.82 -16.95 10.60
CA GLN A 192 -1.81 -16.09 11.22
C GLN A 192 -1.14 -15.23 10.15
N GLY A 193 -1.03 -13.93 10.41
CA GLY A 193 -0.24 -13.03 9.59
C GLY A 193 1.24 -13.26 9.86
N VAL A 194 2.08 -13.25 8.84
CA VAL A 194 3.51 -13.54 8.96
C VAL A 194 4.32 -12.52 8.17
N ARG A 195 5.46 -12.12 8.73
CA ARG A 195 6.53 -11.41 8.05
C ARG A 195 7.77 -12.29 7.98
N TRP A 196 8.33 -12.46 6.80
CA TRP A 196 9.64 -13.05 6.57
C TRP A 196 10.65 -11.96 6.22
N ARG A 197 11.79 -11.94 6.89
CA ARG A 197 12.87 -10.98 6.64
C ARG A 197 14.01 -11.62 5.82
N PRO A 198 14.79 -10.83 5.08
CA PRO A 198 15.94 -11.32 4.29
C PRO A 198 16.99 -12.07 5.12
N ASP A 199 17.09 -11.78 6.42
CA ASP A 199 17.99 -12.46 7.35
C ASP A 199 17.50 -13.86 7.78
N GLY A 200 16.35 -14.29 7.25
CA GLY A 200 15.70 -15.56 7.58
C GLY A 200 14.82 -15.50 8.83
N THR A 201 14.72 -14.34 9.50
CA THR A 201 13.86 -14.18 10.67
C THR A 201 12.39 -14.11 10.26
N THR A 202 11.57 -14.92 10.92
CA THR A 202 10.11 -14.90 10.75
C THR A 202 9.45 -14.28 11.98
N THR A 203 8.50 -13.37 11.78
CA THR A 203 7.71 -12.76 12.85
C THR A 203 6.22 -12.95 12.57
N VAL A 204 5.50 -13.51 13.53
CA VAL A 204 4.05 -13.61 13.46
C VAL A 204 3.43 -12.27 13.86
N LEU A 205 2.48 -11.79 13.07
CA LEU A 205 1.76 -10.52 13.25
C LEU A 205 0.50 -10.71 14.12
N ASP A 206 0.58 -11.56 15.14
CA ASP A 206 -0.54 -11.97 15.98
C ASP A 206 -0.62 -11.10 17.23
N ASN A 207 -1.55 -10.15 17.27
CA ASN A 207 -1.78 -9.34 18.47
C ASN A 207 -3.25 -9.15 18.88
N PHE A 208 -4.20 -9.77 18.18
CA PHE A 208 -5.64 -9.54 18.40
C PHE A 208 -6.40 -10.75 18.96
N GLY A 209 -5.77 -11.91 19.15
CA GLY A 209 -6.48 -13.17 19.45
C GLY A 209 -7.45 -13.57 18.34
N SER A 210 -7.09 -13.25 17.09
CA SER A 210 -7.94 -13.13 15.92
C SER A 210 -7.24 -13.76 14.71
N SER A 211 -7.96 -14.07 13.62
CA SER A 211 -7.30 -14.34 12.34
C SER A 211 -6.73 -13.03 11.80
N VAL A 212 -5.49 -13.04 11.31
CA VAL A 212 -4.82 -11.89 10.69
C VAL A 212 -4.38 -12.28 9.30
N THR A 213 -4.78 -11.50 8.29
CA THR A 213 -4.43 -11.71 6.89
C THR A 213 -3.89 -10.41 6.31
N PRO A 214 -2.56 -10.27 6.20
CA PRO A 214 -1.94 -9.17 5.48
C PRO A 214 -2.44 -9.10 4.04
N ALA A 215 -2.49 -7.89 3.50
CA ALA A 215 -2.87 -7.62 2.10
C ALA A 215 -1.74 -6.91 1.35
N ALA A 216 -0.99 -6.02 2.01
CA ALA A 216 0.08 -5.26 1.37
C ALA A 216 1.17 -4.83 2.37
N ILE A 217 2.37 -4.58 1.86
CA ILE A 217 3.51 -4.00 2.56
C ILE A 217 4.07 -2.84 1.73
N ASN A 218 4.45 -1.73 2.35
CA ASN A 218 5.14 -0.64 1.65
C ASN A 218 6.67 -0.70 1.85
N LYS A 219 7.41 0.23 1.21
CA LYS A 219 8.88 0.28 1.30
C LYS A 219 9.45 0.42 2.72
N PHE A 220 8.65 0.91 3.67
CA PHE A 220 9.04 1.07 5.08
C PHE A 220 8.71 -0.13 5.95
N GLY A 221 8.16 -1.17 5.34
CA GLY A 221 7.68 -2.32 6.07
C GLY A 221 6.44 -2.02 6.88
N ARG A 222 5.64 -1.00 6.52
CA ARG A 222 4.27 -0.86 7.05
C ARG A 222 3.39 -1.88 6.34
N VAL A 223 2.64 -2.64 7.12
CA VAL A 223 1.78 -3.71 6.65
C VAL A 223 0.34 -3.37 6.94
N VAL A 224 -0.53 -3.60 5.98
CA VAL A 224 -1.98 -3.48 6.16
C VAL A 224 -2.67 -4.77 5.76
N GLY A 225 -3.89 -4.94 6.22
CA GLY A 225 -4.75 -6.06 5.85
C GLY A 225 -5.92 -6.17 6.81
N ASP A 226 -6.40 -7.39 6.99
CA ASP A 226 -7.63 -7.65 7.73
C ASP A 226 -7.36 -8.44 9.01
N ALA A 227 -8.01 -8.01 10.09
CA ALA A 227 -8.03 -8.71 11.38
C ALA A 227 -9.48 -9.09 11.72
N VAL A 228 -9.72 -10.37 11.97
CA VAL A 228 -11.04 -10.93 12.27
C VAL A 228 -11.06 -11.49 13.68
N ASN A 229 -11.83 -10.87 14.58
CA ASN A 229 -12.04 -11.42 15.91
C ASN A 229 -12.93 -12.67 15.85
N VAL A 230 -12.30 -13.83 15.95
CA VAL A 230 -12.96 -15.14 15.88
C VAL A 230 -13.95 -15.38 17.03
N ALA A 231 -13.87 -14.63 18.13
CA ALA A 231 -14.86 -14.70 19.21
C ALA A 231 -16.17 -13.97 18.87
N GLN A 232 -16.20 -13.13 17.83
CA GLN A 232 -17.37 -12.30 17.49
C GLN A 232 -18.02 -12.67 16.15
N SER A 233 -17.25 -13.00 15.09
CA SER A 233 -17.74 -13.62 13.83
C SER A 233 -16.60 -13.71 12.79
N TYR A 234 -16.55 -14.78 12.01
CA TYR A 234 -15.57 -14.95 10.91
C TYR A 234 -15.74 -13.95 9.75
N PHE A 235 -16.90 -13.31 9.61
CA PHE A 235 -17.24 -12.50 8.44
C PHE A 235 -17.07 -10.98 8.64
N ASN A 236 -16.50 -10.60 9.77
CA ASN A 236 -16.56 -9.24 10.30
C ASN A 236 -15.14 -8.67 10.55
N PRO A 237 -14.34 -8.46 9.49
CA PRO A 237 -12.99 -7.95 9.60
C PRO A 237 -12.96 -6.48 10.01
N ARG A 238 -11.82 -6.10 10.58
CA ARG A 238 -11.38 -4.73 10.73
C ARG A 238 -10.04 -4.57 10.04
N ALA A 239 -9.90 -3.50 9.28
CA ALA A 239 -8.62 -3.15 8.69
C ALA A 239 -7.61 -2.87 9.80
N PHE A 240 -6.41 -3.43 9.68
CA PHE A 240 -5.31 -3.19 10.60
C PHE A 240 -4.13 -2.55 9.88
N VAL A 241 -3.26 -1.94 10.68
CA VAL A 241 -1.94 -1.50 10.29
C VAL A 241 -0.91 -2.02 11.29
N SER A 242 0.24 -2.46 10.79
CA SER A 242 1.42 -2.81 11.58
C SER A 242 2.58 -1.98 11.07
N GLU A 243 3.15 -1.16 11.95
CA GLU A 243 4.46 -0.56 11.68
C GLU A 243 5.54 -1.65 11.72
N SER A 244 6.74 -1.40 11.16
CA SER A 244 7.81 -2.38 10.97
C SER A 244 8.11 -3.23 12.22
N GLY A 245 7.48 -4.41 12.33
CA GLY A 245 7.59 -5.31 13.47
C GLY A 245 6.90 -4.85 14.77
N ALA A 246 6.10 -3.79 14.74
CA ALA A 246 5.34 -3.29 15.89
C ALA A 246 4.01 -4.04 16.08
N ALA A 247 3.38 -3.83 17.24
CA ALA A 247 2.02 -4.28 17.50
C ALA A 247 1.04 -3.79 16.42
N THR A 248 0.15 -4.68 15.98
CA THR A 248 -0.93 -4.33 15.08
C THR A 248 -1.92 -3.37 15.76
N ALA A 249 -2.36 -2.35 15.04
CA ALA A 249 -3.42 -1.42 15.46
C ALA A 249 -4.58 -1.48 14.46
N LEU A 250 -5.81 -1.36 14.94
CA LEU A 250 -6.97 -1.25 14.05
C LEU A 250 -7.04 0.16 13.46
N LEU A 251 -7.29 0.25 12.16
CA LEU A 251 -7.60 1.51 11.52
C LEU A 251 -8.99 1.99 11.98
N PRO A 252 -9.18 3.32 12.14
CA PRO A 252 -10.47 3.88 12.50
C PRO A 252 -11.49 3.60 11.39
N LEU A 253 -12.78 3.63 11.76
CA LEU A 253 -13.86 3.52 10.80
C LEU A 253 -14.22 4.92 10.29
N PRO A 254 -14.58 5.09 9.00
CA PRO A 254 -15.19 6.32 8.53
C PRO A 254 -16.37 6.72 9.43
N SER A 255 -16.40 7.99 9.84
CA SER A 255 -17.48 8.51 10.68
C SER A 255 -18.79 8.63 9.92
N GLN A 256 -18.71 8.95 8.62
CA GLN A 256 -19.86 8.89 7.73
C GLN A 256 -20.27 7.43 7.48
N GLY A 257 -21.56 7.22 7.23
CA GLY A 257 -22.07 5.91 6.85
C GLY A 257 -22.33 4.94 8.00
N GLY A 258 -21.86 5.18 9.24
CA GLY A 258 -22.18 4.31 10.38
C GLY A 258 -21.75 2.85 10.19
N VAL A 259 -20.60 2.66 9.53
CA VAL A 259 -20.02 1.36 9.24
C VAL A 259 -19.45 0.70 10.50
N GLU A 260 -19.35 -0.62 10.46
CA GLU A 260 -18.89 -1.44 11.60
C GLU A 260 -17.64 -2.25 11.25
N TYR A 261 -17.46 -2.54 9.96
CA TYR A 261 -16.39 -3.38 9.43
C TYR A 261 -15.59 -2.65 8.36
N SER A 262 -14.35 -3.09 8.19
CA SER A 262 -13.42 -2.51 7.23
C SER A 262 -12.44 -3.56 6.74
N SER A 263 -11.91 -3.35 5.54
CA SER A 263 -10.85 -4.14 4.95
C SER A 263 -9.88 -3.24 4.20
N ALA A 264 -8.59 -3.52 4.33
CA ALA A 264 -7.51 -2.80 3.65
C ALA A 264 -6.93 -3.65 2.51
N THR A 265 -6.74 -3.03 1.35
CA THR A 265 -6.34 -3.71 0.11
C THR A 265 -4.94 -3.34 -0.35
N ALA A 266 -4.54 -2.07 -0.15
CA ALA A 266 -3.23 -1.58 -0.56
C ALA A 266 -2.73 -0.48 0.38
N VAL A 267 -1.42 -0.30 0.41
CA VAL A 267 -0.77 0.82 1.11
C VAL A 267 0.34 1.38 0.22
N ASN A 268 0.39 2.69 0.05
CA ASN A 268 1.48 3.35 -0.67
C ASN A 268 2.66 3.67 0.28
N ASN A 269 3.74 4.21 -0.26
CA ASN A 269 4.92 4.56 0.51
C ASN A 269 4.73 5.81 1.38
N SER A 270 3.75 6.67 1.08
CA SER A 270 3.35 7.76 1.97
C SER A 270 2.58 7.26 3.21
N GLY A 271 2.17 5.99 3.22
CA GLY A 271 1.36 5.41 4.29
C GLY A 271 -0.14 5.57 4.09
N TRP A 272 -0.56 6.02 2.91
CA TRP A 272 -1.95 6.07 2.53
C TRP A 272 -2.45 4.66 2.24
N VAL A 273 -3.57 4.28 2.86
CA VAL A 273 -4.18 2.97 2.75
C VAL A 273 -5.47 3.06 1.92
N ALA A 274 -5.64 2.13 0.99
CA ALA A 274 -6.86 1.90 0.24
C ALA A 274 -7.66 0.74 0.83
N GLY A 275 -8.99 0.77 0.68
CA GLY A 275 -9.83 -0.37 0.97
C GLY A 275 -11.33 -0.08 0.93
N SER A 276 -12.08 -0.73 1.83
CA SER A 276 -13.53 -0.58 1.91
C SER A 276 -14.05 -0.73 3.33
N SER A 277 -15.26 -0.24 3.58
CA SER A 277 -16.00 -0.42 4.83
C SER A 277 -17.47 -0.74 4.58
N TRP A 278 -18.15 -1.35 5.56
CA TRP A 278 -19.55 -1.74 5.43
C TRP A 278 -20.24 -1.90 6.79
N LYS A 279 -21.57 -1.95 6.75
CA LYS A 279 -22.44 -2.18 7.92
C LYS A 279 -22.66 -3.66 8.14
N ALA A 280 -22.92 -4.06 9.39
CA ALA A 280 -23.33 -5.43 9.68
C ALA A 280 -24.68 -5.78 9.07
N ALA A 281 -25.59 -4.81 9.03
CA ALA A 281 -26.94 -5.00 8.49
C ALA A 281 -26.98 -5.15 6.96
N SER A 282 -25.95 -4.67 6.24
CA SER A 282 -25.86 -4.76 4.78
C SER A 282 -24.45 -5.11 4.31
N PRO A 283 -23.97 -6.35 4.56
CA PRO A 283 -22.57 -6.74 4.28
C PRO A 283 -22.20 -6.79 2.79
N THR A 284 -23.20 -6.77 1.91
CA THR A 284 -23.01 -6.69 0.45
C THR A 284 -22.88 -5.25 -0.06
N GLU A 285 -23.29 -4.26 0.74
CA GLU A 285 -23.16 -2.85 0.43
C GLU A 285 -21.85 -2.33 1.02
N ARG A 286 -20.87 -2.11 0.15
CA ARG A 286 -19.57 -1.57 0.54
C ARG A 286 -19.47 -0.11 0.19
N LEU A 287 -18.75 0.62 1.04
CA LEU A 287 -18.28 1.98 0.81
C LEU A 287 -16.79 1.94 0.49
N ALA A 288 -16.38 2.64 -0.56
CA ALA A 288 -14.96 2.86 -0.81
C ALA A 288 -14.37 3.66 0.34
N SER A 289 -13.27 3.18 0.90
CA SER A 289 -12.65 3.79 2.06
C SER A 289 -11.18 4.03 1.83
N SER A 290 -10.67 5.02 2.56
CA SER A 290 -9.28 5.43 2.46
C SER A 290 -8.79 5.90 3.82
N TRP A 291 -7.54 5.61 4.17
CA TRP A 291 -6.96 6.04 5.43
C TRP A 291 -5.64 6.74 5.22
N THR A 292 -5.52 7.95 5.79
CA THR A 292 -4.25 8.68 5.84
C THR A 292 -3.79 8.78 7.28
N ARG A 293 -2.50 9.05 7.44
CA ARG A 293 -1.90 9.31 8.74
C ARG A 293 -1.54 10.78 8.81
N GLU A 294 -2.09 11.47 9.80
CA GLU A 294 -1.75 12.85 10.09
C GLU A 294 -0.31 12.98 10.58
N THR A 295 0.24 14.19 10.50
CA THR A 295 1.56 14.51 11.06
C THR A 295 1.66 14.28 12.57
N THR A 296 0.52 14.28 13.27
CA THR A 296 0.40 13.94 14.69
C THR A 296 0.54 12.43 14.97
N GLY A 297 0.57 11.61 13.91
CA GLY A 297 0.62 10.16 13.97
C GLY A 297 -0.75 9.48 14.11
N GLN A 298 -1.83 10.26 14.22
CA GLN A 298 -3.21 9.75 14.23
C GLN A 298 -3.64 9.30 12.83
N TRP A 299 -4.49 8.27 12.77
CA TRP A 299 -5.10 7.81 11.54
C TRP A 299 -6.46 8.49 11.34
N THR A 300 -6.72 8.90 10.10
CA THR A 300 -8.01 9.46 9.69
C THR A 300 -8.59 8.58 8.60
N ALA A 301 -9.86 8.23 8.74
CA ALA A 301 -10.60 7.39 7.80
C ALA A 301 -11.58 8.25 7.00
N TYR A 302 -11.59 8.07 5.68
CA TYR A 302 -12.46 8.77 4.76
C TYR A 302 -13.40 7.82 4.04
N ASP A 303 -14.65 8.23 3.88
CA ASP A 303 -15.55 7.70 2.86
C ASP A 303 -15.23 8.39 1.53
N VAL A 304 -14.80 7.63 0.54
CA VAL A 304 -14.34 8.20 -0.75
C VAL A 304 -15.50 8.86 -1.52
N ASN A 305 -16.76 8.50 -1.22
CA ASN A 305 -17.93 9.19 -1.79
C ASN A 305 -18.07 10.64 -1.29
N GLU A 306 -17.41 11.00 -0.19
CA GLU A 306 -17.36 12.38 0.31
C GLU A 306 -16.17 13.17 -0.25
N LEU A 307 -15.21 12.48 -0.88
CA LEU A 307 -13.96 13.08 -1.39
C LEU A 307 -14.01 13.34 -2.90
N ALA A 308 -14.93 12.68 -3.60
CA ALA A 308 -15.03 12.74 -5.06
C ALA A 308 -16.48 12.56 -5.51
N ASP A 309 -16.87 13.28 -6.56
CA ASP A 309 -18.19 13.12 -7.19
C ASP A 309 -18.13 12.04 -8.29
N GLY A 310 -18.84 10.93 -8.05
CA GLY A 310 -18.99 9.83 -9.01
C GLY A 310 -20.14 10.02 -10.00
N GLY A 311 -20.92 11.10 -9.90
CA GLY A 311 -22.18 11.28 -10.62
C GLY A 311 -23.21 10.23 -10.18
N ASP A 312 -23.73 9.47 -11.14
CA ASP A 312 -24.71 8.38 -10.88
C ASP A 312 -24.07 7.11 -10.30
N PHE A 313 -22.78 7.14 -9.95
CA PHE A 313 -22.04 6.00 -9.40
C PHE A 313 -21.74 6.18 -7.92
N ILE A 314 -21.90 5.09 -7.17
CA ILE A 314 -21.47 4.96 -5.78
C ILE A 314 -20.16 4.19 -5.75
N PHE A 315 -19.13 4.77 -5.14
CA PHE A 315 -17.85 4.13 -4.92
C PHE A 315 -17.94 3.06 -3.83
N GLN A 316 -17.56 1.84 -4.18
CA GLN A 316 -17.72 0.67 -3.32
C GLN A 316 -16.39 0.17 -2.73
N ARG A 317 -15.29 0.26 -3.47
CA ARG A 317 -13.98 -0.22 -3.02
C ARG A 317 -12.86 0.60 -3.62
N THR A 318 -11.96 1.10 -2.77
CA THR A 318 -10.67 1.61 -3.23
C THR A 318 -9.75 0.40 -3.43
N LEU A 319 -9.38 0.13 -4.67
CA LEU A 319 -8.61 -1.06 -5.05
C LEU A 319 -7.11 -0.81 -4.89
N ALA A 320 -6.65 0.39 -5.26
CA ALA A 320 -5.24 0.74 -5.23
C ALA A 320 -5.05 2.23 -4.92
N VAL A 321 -3.87 2.51 -4.39
CA VAL A 321 -3.36 3.85 -4.14
C VAL A 321 -1.90 3.89 -4.58
N ASN A 322 -1.49 4.95 -5.28
CA ASN A 322 -0.09 5.16 -5.64
C ASN A 322 0.59 6.22 -4.76
N ASP A 323 1.89 6.37 -4.91
CA ASP A 323 2.70 7.29 -4.10
C ASP A 323 2.38 8.77 -4.32
N GLU A 324 1.77 9.11 -5.45
CA GLU A 324 1.29 10.45 -5.80
C GLU A 324 -0.12 10.74 -5.24
N GLY A 325 -0.76 9.75 -4.62
CA GLY A 325 -2.09 9.90 -4.03
C GLY A 325 -3.25 9.65 -4.99
N HIS A 326 -3.00 9.17 -6.21
CA HIS A 326 -4.07 8.72 -7.10
C HIS A 326 -4.70 7.43 -6.56
N LEU A 327 -6.00 7.29 -6.79
CA LEU A 327 -6.76 6.10 -6.40
C LEU A 327 -7.38 5.42 -7.62
N LEU A 328 -7.43 4.09 -7.60
CA LEU A 328 -8.31 3.30 -8.45
C LEU A 328 -9.46 2.76 -7.63
N VAL A 329 -10.68 3.04 -8.05
CA VAL A 329 -11.89 2.81 -7.26
C VAL A 329 -12.92 2.05 -8.08
N GLN A 330 -13.38 0.92 -7.56
CA GLN A 330 -14.54 0.23 -8.09
C GLN A 330 -15.81 0.94 -7.66
N ALA A 331 -16.69 1.23 -8.61
CA ALA A 331 -17.98 1.86 -8.42
C ALA A 331 -19.11 1.00 -8.96
N LYS A 332 -20.32 1.22 -8.45
CA LYS A 332 -21.56 0.67 -8.99
C LYS A 332 -22.52 1.82 -9.25
N GLU A 333 -23.18 1.81 -10.40
CA GLU A 333 -24.27 2.73 -10.71
C GLU A 333 -25.39 2.60 -9.66
N ASP A 334 -25.96 3.74 -9.26
CA ASP A 334 -27.04 3.86 -8.26
C ASP A 334 -28.39 3.41 -8.85
N ALA A 335 -28.46 2.13 -9.18
CA ALA A 335 -29.63 1.46 -9.74
C ALA A 335 -29.70 -0.01 -9.31
N ASP A 336 -30.93 -0.57 -9.33
CA ASP A 336 -31.22 -1.96 -8.90
C ASP A 336 -30.34 -3.01 -9.61
N PHE A 337 -29.98 -2.77 -10.87
CA PHE A 337 -29.08 -3.59 -11.69
C PHE A 337 -27.92 -2.78 -12.27
N GLY A 338 -27.46 -1.78 -11.53
CA GLY A 338 -26.42 -0.85 -11.97
C GLY A 338 -25.13 -1.53 -12.42
N GLN A 339 -24.53 -1.01 -13.50
CA GLN A 339 -23.26 -1.51 -14.01
C GLN A 339 -22.12 -1.23 -13.01
N THR A 340 -21.09 -2.09 -13.01
CA THR A 340 -19.85 -1.80 -12.28
C THR A 340 -18.87 -1.08 -13.19
N ALA A 341 -18.14 -0.11 -12.64
CA ALA A 341 -17.15 0.66 -13.36
C ALA A 341 -15.88 0.79 -12.52
N LEU A 342 -14.76 1.02 -13.21
CA LEU A 342 -13.51 1.40 -12.59
C LEU A 342 -13.33 2.91 -12.79
N PHE A 343 -13.04 3.62 -11.71
CA PHE A 343 -12.74 5.04 -11.72
C PHE A 343 -11.28 5.27 -11.36
N TRP A 344 -10.69 6.25 -12.02
CA TRP A 344 -9.44 6.86 -11.60
C TRP A 344 -9.77 8.18 -10.89
N LEU A 345 -9.36 8.29 -9.62
CA LEU A 345 -9.45 9.53 -8.87
C LEU A 345 -8.08 10.19 -8.87
N ALA A 346 -8.00 11.36 -9.50
CA ALA A 346 -6.81 12.20 -9.47
C ALA A 346 -6.95 13.25 -8.36
N PRO A 347 -5.98 13.38 -7.45
CA PRO A 347 -6.09 14.37 -6.38
C PRO A 347 -6.00 15.78 -6.97
N ASP A 348 -6.89 16.69 -6.54
CA ASP A 348 -6.99 18.04 -7.11
C ASP A 348 -5.79 18.93 -6.74
N GLU A 349 -5.24 18.67 -5.56
CA GLU A 349 -3.89 19.11 -5.19
C GLU A 349 -3.03 17.86 -5.08
N LEU A 350 -1.82 17.87 -5.63
CA LEU A 350 -0.87 16.79 -5.36
C LEU A 350 -0.69 16.72 -3.85
N LEU A 351 -1.20 15.63 -3.26
CA LEU A 351 -1.07 15.33 -1.85
C LEU A 351 0.36 14.84 -1.66
N ALA A 352 1.29 15.78 -1.75
CA ALA A 352 2.66 15.51 -1.40
C ALA A 352 2.63 14.95 0.03
N PRO A 353 3.33 13.83 0.32
CA PRO A 353 3.66 13.54 1.70
C PRO A 353 4.23 14.82 2.33
N PRO A 354 3.97 15.10 3.63
CA PRO A 354 4.61 16.23 4.29
C PRO A 354 6.10 16.20 3.92
N PRO A 355 6.67 17.31 3.42
CA PRO A 355 7.99 17.30 2.79
C PRO A 355 8.96 16.59 3.72
N ARG A 356 9.41 15.40 3.30
CA ARG A 356 10.33 14.61 4.12
C ARG A 356 11.65 15.37 4.16
N PRO A 357 12.20 15.61 5.36
CA PRO A 357 13.51 16.21 5.46
C PRO A 357 14.51 15.36 4.68
N VAL A 358 15.35 16.00 3.87
CA VAL A 358 16.50 15.32 3.26
C VAL A 358 17.32 14.69 4.39
N GLY A 359 17.73 13.42 4.24
CA GLY A 359 18.47 12.70 5.30
C GLY A 359 17.62 11.95 6.33
N ASP A 360 16.29 12.03 6.25
CA ASP A 360 15.35 11.15 6.96
C ASP A 360 15.35 9.78 6.26
N TYR A 361 16.15 8.84 6.75
CA TYR A 361 16.38 7.52 6.16
C TYR A 361 15.52 6.43 6.80
N ASN A 362 14.95 6.67 7.98
CA ASN A 362 14.00 5.76 8.62
C ASN A 362 12.54 6.20 8.42
N ASP A 363 12.33 7.37 7.81
CA ASP A 363 11.06 7.97 7.39
C ASP A 363 10.09 8.20 8.54
N ASP A 364 10.65 8.56 9.70
CA ASP A 364 9.90 8.97 10.89
C ASP A 364 9.58 10.48 10.92
N ALA A 365 9.88 11.19 9.82
CA ALA A 365 9.73 12.63 9.63
C ALA A 365 10.70 13.48 10.45
N GLN A 366 11.78 12.87 10.98
CA GLN A 366 12.87 13.53 11.68
C GLN A 366 14.22 13.01 11.16
N VAL A 367 15.24 13.88 11.17
CA VAL A 367 16.62 13.48 10.85
C VAL A 367 17.39 13.35 12.15
N THR A 368 17.52 12.12 12.65
CA THR A 368 18.06 11.79 13.97
C THR A 368 19.14 10.72 13.89
N GLY A 369 19.62 10.25 15.05
CA GLY A 369 20.56 9.14 15.10
C GLY A 369 19.98 7.81 14.60
N ALA A 370 18.64 7.67 14.55
CA ALA A 370 18.00 6.48 14.02
C ALA A 370 18.19 6.37 12.50
N ASP A 371 18.21 7.50 11.79
CA ASP A 371 18.52 7.59 10.35
C ASP A 371 19.96 7.22 10.06
N PHE A 372 20.90 7.68 10.89
CA PHE A 372 22.29 7.27 10.81
C PHE A 372 22.45 5.76 10.95
N LEU A 373 21.71 5.13 11.86
CA LEU A 373 21.71 3.67 12.00
C LEU A 373 21.09 2.96 10.80
N THR A 374 20.11 3.57 10.12
CA THR A 374 19.57 3.05 8.86
C THR A 374 20.60 3.13 7.74
N TRP A 375 21.29 4.27 7.59
CA TRP A 375 22.41 4.39 6.66
C TRP A 375 23.52 3.40 6.95
N GLN A 376 23.97 3.31 8.20
CA GLN A 376 25.07 2.44 8.61
C GLN A 376 24.78 0.96 8.31
N ARG A 377 23.54 0.52 8.53
CA ARG A 377 23.11 -0.86 8.22
C ARG A 377 23.01 -1.13 6.71
N SER A 378 22.82 -0.10 5.91
CA SER A 378 22.62 -0.19 4.47
C SER A 378 23.89 0.12 3.67
N ALA A 379 24.94 0.59 4.34
CA ALA A 379 26.19 1.02 3.73
C ALA A 379 26.86 -0.11 2.94
N GLY A 380 27.24 0.19 1.69
CA GLY A 380 27.85 -0.77 0.76
C GLY A 380 26.85 -1.64 -0.02
N ALA A 381 25.54 -1.48 0.19
CA ALA A 381 24.54 -2.08 -0.69
C ALA A 381 24.47 -1.29 -2.02
N PRO A 382 24.38 -1.97 -3.18
CA PRO A 382 24.05 -1.28 -4.43
C PRO A 382 22.66 -0.64 -4.29
N GLY A 383 22.55 0.66 -4.57
CA GLY A 383 21.26 1.33 -4.56
C GLY A 383 20.43 0.84 -5.75
N PRO A 384 19.24 0.24 -5.55
CA PRO A 384 18.39 -0.09 -6.68
C PRO A 384 17.89 1.21 -7.33
N TYR A 385 18.30 1.48 -8.56
CA TYR A 385 17.74 2.55 -9.39
C TYR A 385 16.42 2.10 -10.07
N PRO A 386 15.49 3.03 -10.42
CA PRO A 386 15.61 4.49 -10.28
C PRO A 386 14.58 5.20 -9.36
N VAL A 387 15.12 6.14 -8.58
CA VAL A 387 14.70 7.56 -8.39
C VAL A 387 13.46 7.89 -7.54
N HIS A 388 12.61 6.95 -7.13
CA HIS A 388 11.54 7.27 -6.16
C HIS A 388 11.52 6.33 -4.95
N GLY A 389 12.45 6.56 -4.00
CA GLY A 389 12.15 6.31 -2.59
C GLY A 389 13.23 5.68 -1.72
N ASN A 390 13.78 6.50 -0.81
CA ASN A 390 14.40 6.23 0.50
C ASN A 390 14.94 4.81 0.76
N ASN A 391 15.89 4.39 -0.06
CA ASN A 391 17.11 3.77 0.44
C ASN A 391 17.96 4.86 1.15
N ALA A 392 18.95 4.51 1.96
CA ALA A 392 19.85 5.49 2.57
C ALA A 392 20.81 6.17 1.56
N ASP A 393 20.41 6.26 0.29
CA ASP A 393 21.08 6.93 -0.84
C ASP A 393 20.56 8.37 -0.96
N GLY A 394 20.83 9.18 0.07
CA GLY A 394 20.33 10.55 0.17
C GLY A 394 20.84 11.50 -0.91
N ASN A 395 21.91 11.16 -1.63
CA ASN A 395 22.42 11.95 -2.75
C ASN A 395 21.95 11.41 -4.13
N ALA A 396 21.16 10.34 -4.14
CA ALA A 396 20.65 9.67 -5.34
C ALA A 396 21.76 9.26 -6.33
N SER A 397 22.92 8.86 -5.81
CA SER A 397 24.07 8.39 -6.61
C SER A 397 23.97 6.92 -6.99
N GLY A 398 22.99 6.19 -6.45
CA GLY A 398 22.80 4.77 -6.69
C GLY A 398 23.69 3.87 -5.86
N SER A 399 24.35 4.42 -4.86
CA SER A 399 25.24 3.69 -3.95
C SER A 399 25.08 4.27 -2.57
N ILE A 400 24.87 3.42 -1.57
CA ILE A 400 24.76 3.86 -0.18
C ILE A 400 26.18 3.94 0.40
N ASP A 401 26.76 5.13 0.40
CA ASP A 401 28.15 5.34 0.78
C ASP A 401 28.36 6.62 1.61
N GLY A 402 29.62 7.06 1.72
CA GLY A 402 29.97 8.25 2.48
C GLY A 402 29.32 9.54 1.96
N GLY A 403 28.94 9.59 0.68
CA GLY A 403 28.22 10.70 0.08
C GLY A 403 26.83 10.89 0.68
N ASP A 404 26.17 9.80 1.10
CA ASP A 404 24.86 9.87 1.76
C ASP A 404 24.99 10.24 3.23
N LEU A 405 26.04 9.74 3.89
CA LEU A 405 26.33 10.18 5.25
C LEU A 405 26.47 11.71 5.33
N VAL A 406 27.06 12.34 4.31
CA VAL A 406 27.17 13.81 4.23
C VAL A 406 25.78 14.45 4.15
N VAL A 407 24.86 13.85 3.41
CA VAL A 407 23.47 14.31 3.30
C VAL A 407 22.77 14.22 4.67
N TRP A 408 22.84 13.09 5.37
CA TRP A 408 22.30 13.01 6.73
C TRP A 408 22.94 14.04 7.68
N GLN A 409 24.27 14.20 7.64
CA GLN A 409 24.98 15.16 8.49
C GLN A 409 24.54 16.59 8.25
N SER A 410 24.32 16.99 6.99
CA SER A 410 23.91 18.36 6.65
C SER A 410 22.47 18.69 7.06
N HIS A 411 21.68 17.66 7.36
CA HIS A 411 20.27 17.80 7.71
C HIS A 411 19.92 17.29 9.11
N PHE A 412 20.90 16.86 9.92
CA PHE A 412 20.67 16.38 11.27
C PHE A 412 19.90 17.39 12.14
N GLY A 413 18.82 16.92 12.76
CA GLY A 413 17.87 17.73 13.53
C GLY A 413 16.75 18.36 12.71
N ALA A 414 16.70 18.17 11.39
CA ALA A 414 15.58 18.59 10.57
C ALA A 414 14.32 17.75 10.85
N SER A 415 13.15 18.37 10.65
CA SER A 415 11.82 17.73 10.73
C SER A 415 10.91 18.23 9.62
N ALA A 416 9.82 17.53 9.33
CA ALA A 416 8.87 17.93 8.28
C ALA A 416 8.34 19.38 8.45
N ALA A 417 8.20 19.85 9.69
CA ALA A 417 7.84 21.23 10.00
C ALA A 417 8.91 22.25 9.55
N SER A 418 10.19 21.90 9.67
CA SER A 418 11.31 22.74 9.20
C SER A 418 11.48 22.72 7.68
N ALA A 419 11.15 21.61 7.02
CA ALA A 419 11.20 21.48 5.57
C ALA A 419 10.10 22.30 4.87
N ALA A 420 8.88 22.29 5.43
CA ALA A 420 7.77 23.11 4.94
C ALA A 420 8.06 24.62 5.02
N ALA A 421 8.80 25.08 6.03
CA ALA A 421 9.19 26.49 6.16
C ALA A 421 10.19 26.95 5.09
N ALA A 422 11.03 26.05 4.58
CA ALA A 422 12.01 26.33 3.52
C ALA A 422 11.41 26.29 2.10
N ALA A 423 10.31 25.55 1.93
CA ALA A 423 9.66 25.34 0.62
C ALA A 423 8.76 26.51 0.17
N VAL A 424 8.45 27.47 1.05
CA VAL A 424 7.65 28.66 0.71
C VAL A 424 8.56 29.73 0.11
N PRO A 425 8.47 30.06 -1.20
CA PRO A 425 9.26 31.13 -1.77
C PRO A 425 8.79 32.48 -1.19
N GLU A 426 9.72 33.40 -0.95
CA GLU A 426 9.45 34.74 -0.41
C GLU A 426 8.79 35.81 -1.35
N PRO A 427 8.20 35.56 -2.54
CA PRO A 427 7.55 36.63 -3.29
C PRO A 427 6.32 37.24 -2.59
N ALA A 428 5.53 36.43 -1.89
CA ALA A 428 4.25 36.88 -1.33
C ALA A 428 4.41 37.82 -0.12
N ALA A 429 5.42 37.58 0.72
CA ALA A 429 5.69 38.41 1.90
C ALA A 429 6.18 39.82 1.52
N ALA A 430 7.06 39.91 0.50
CA ALA A 430 7.53 41.19 -0.02
C ALA A 430 6.41 41.99 -0.69
N ALA A 431 5.52 41.33 -1.42
CA ALA A 431 4.35 41.96 -2.05
C ALA A 431 3.37 42.52 -1.01
N LEU A 432 3.10 41.79 0.08
CA LEU A 432 2.23 42.24 1.17
C LEU A 432 2.85 43.40 1.96
N ALA A 433 4.16 43.39 2.19
CA ALA A 433 4.87 44.51 2.81
C ALA A 433 4.88 45.77 1.92
N ALA A 434 5.03 45.61 0.61
CA ALA A 434 4.93 46.72 -0.35
C ALA A 434 3.52 47.30 -0.39
N LEU A 435 2.48 46.47 -0.37
CA LEU A 435 1.09 46.93 -0.32
C LEU A 435 0.76 47.63 1.00
N ALA A 436 1.25 47.12 2.13
CA ALA A 436 1.07 47.74 3.43
C ALA A 436 1.75 49.12 3.53
N THR A 437 2.94 49.29 2.95
CA THR A 437 3.65 50.58 2.92
C THR A 437 2.97 51.59 1.98
N LEU A 438 2.44 51.15 0.84
CA LEU A 438 1.66 51.99 -0.07
C LEU A 438 0.33 52.44 0.55
N ALA A 439 -0.38 51.53 1.23
CA ALA A 439 -1.62 51.84 1.94
C ALA A 439 -1.38 52.84 3.08
N ALA A 440 -0.34 52.64 3.90
CA ALA A 440 0.04 53.57 4.97
C ALA A 440 0.46 54.95 4.42
N GLY A 441 1.13 54.99 3.27
CA GLY A 441 1.49 56.23 2.57
C GLY A 441 0.27 56.98 2.03
N TRP A 442 -0.73 56.26 1.52
CA TRP A 442 -1.98 56.84 1.02
C TRP A 442 -2.85 57.41 2.15
N GLN A 443 -2.95 56.70 3.27
CA GLN A 443 -3.66 57.17 4.47
C GLN A 443 -3.03 58.43 5.09
N ARG A 444 -1.69 58.52 5.09
CA ARG A 444 -1.00 59.75 5.54
C ARG A 444 -1.24 60.95 4.62
N ARG A 445 -1.42 60.72 3.31
CA ARG A 445 -1.72 61.80 2.35
C ARG A 445 -3.15 62.31 2.46
N GLN A 446 -4.12 61.46 2.81
CA GLN A 446 -5.52 61.88 3.00
C GLN A 446 -5.75 62.71 4.26
N ASN A 447 -4.95 62.48 5.32
CA ASN A 447 -5.05 63.24 6.57
C ASN A 447 -4.32 64.60 6.53
N ALA A 448 -3.66 64.95 5.42
CA ALA A 448 -3.00 66.22 5.20
C ALA A 448 -3.82 67.10 4.24
N SER A 449 -4.99 67.57 4.68
CA SER A 449 -5.70 68.66 4.01
C SER A 449 -5.28 70.00 4.63
N PRO A 450 -4.89 71.03 3.84
CA PRO A 450 -4.68 72.37 4.36
C PRO A 450 -6.04 73.05 4.59
N GLY A 451 -6.21 73.64 5.78
CA GLY A 451 -7.25 74.63 6.05
C GLY A 451 -6.87 76.03 5.56
#